data_AF-A0A4S1FNP3-F1
#
_entry.id   AF-A0A4S1FNP3-F1
#
_cell.length_a   1.000
_cell.length_b   1.000
_cell.length_c   1.000
_cell.angle_alpha   90.00
_cell.angle_beta   90.00
_cell.angle_gamma   90.00
#
_symmetry.space_group_name_H-M   'P 1'
#
loop_
_entity.id
_entity.type
_entity.pdbx_description
1 polymer ?
#
loop_
_entity_poly.entity_id
_entity_poly.type
_entity_poly.pdbx_seq_one_letter_code
_entity_poly.pdbx_strand_id
1 'polypeptide(L)'
;HFWVRDTGIGIAEEDMANLGKPFMQIQNDYTRRFEGTGLGLSLVKGLVALHEGTMSIESAPGEGTTVTISLPVNGPKRRSGAPAGVLPMPVAKP
;
A
#
# COMPACT_ATOMS: atom_id res chain seq x y z
N HIS A 1 -12.92 1.18 -10.82
CA HIS A 1 -12.19 0.50 -9.74
C HIS A 1 -11.91 -0.93 -10.18
N PHE A 2 -10.95 -1.61 -9.57
CA PHE A 2 -10.68 -3.03 -9.78
C PHE A 2 -10.34 -3.66 -8.43
N TRP A 3 -10.47 -4.98 -8.32
CA TRP A 3 -10.23 -5.70 -7.08
C TRP A 3 -9.46 -7.00 -7.32
N VAL A 4 -8.81 -7.46 -6.26
CA VAL A 4 -8.19 -8.79 -6.16
C VAL A 4 -8.81 -9.49 -4.96
N ARG A 5 -9.32 -10.71 -5.17
CA ARG A 5 -9.92 -11.54 -4.13
C ARG A 5 -9.18 -12.86 -4.02
N ASP A 6 -8.90 -13.26 -2.79
CA ASP A 6 -8.45 -14.61 -2.45
C ASP A 6 -9.45 -15.29 -1.49
N THR A 7 -9.26 -16.59 -1.28
CA THR A 7 -10.02 -17.42 -0.33
C THR A 7 -9.10 -18.00 0.74
N GLY A 8 -8.04 -17.26 1.10
CA GLY A 8 -7.05 -17.67 2.08
C GLY A 8 -7.53 -17.53 3.52
N ILE A 9 -6.58 -17.46 4.45
CA ILE A 9 -6.85 -17.43 5.91
C ILE A 9 -7.65 -16.21 6.39
N GLY A 10 -7.69 -15.14 5.61
CA GLY A 10 -8.26 -13.86 6.02
C GLY A 10 -7.48 -13.15 7.13
N ILE A 11 -8.01 -12.02 7.58
CA ILE A 11 -7.39 -11.10 8.53
C ILE A 11 -8.40 -10.78 9.63
N ALA A 12 -7.97 -10.80 10.89
CA ALA A 12 -8.80 -10.44 12.03
C ALA A 12 -9.02 -8.92 12.10
N GLU A 13 -10.17 -8.49 12.62
CA GLU A 13 -10.53 -7.07 12.69
C GLU A 13 -9.52 -6.21 13.47
N GLU A 14 -8.99 -6.75 14.58
CA GLU A 14 -7.96 -6.12 15.41
C GLU A 14 -6.65 -5.84 14.66
N ASP A 15 -6.34 -6.65 13.65
CA ASP A 15 -5.13 -6.50 12.84
C ASP A 15 -5.30 -5.51 11.68
N MET A 16 -6.54 -5.20 11.28
CA MET A 16 -6.84 -4.31 10.16
C MET A 16 -6.24 -2.91 10.33
N ALA A 17 -6.17 -2.42 11.58
CA ALA A 17 -5.58 -1.11 11.89
C ALA A 17 -4.07 -1.03 11.63
N ASN A 18 -3.38 -2.17 11.62
CA ASN A 18 -1.94 -2.25 11.38
C ASN A 18 -1.58 -2.55 9.93
N LEU A 19 -2.57 -2.94 9.12
CA LEU A 19 -2.35 -3.37 7.75
C LEU A 19 -1.79 -2.23 6.88
N GLY A 20 -0.66 -2.49 6.21
CA GLY A 20 -0.04 -1.54 5.29
C GLY A 20 0.82 -0.47 5.96
N LYS A 21 1.10 -0.61 7.25
CA LYS A 21 2.24 0.06 7.89
C LYS A 21 3.54 -0.60 7.38
N PRO A 22 4.56 0.17 6.99
CA PRO A 22 5.84 -0.39 6.55
C PRO A 22 6.45 -1.31 7.61
N PHE A 23 7.06 -2.41 7.16
CA PHE A 23 7.74 -3.40 8.00
C PHE A 23 6.85 -4.17 8.99
N MET A 24 5.53 -3.95 8.96
CA MET A 24 4.58 -4.69 9.79
C MET A 24 4.13 -5.96 9.08
N GLN A 25 4.24 -7.07 9.81
CA GLN A 25 3.65 -8.35 9.44
C GLN A 25 2.80 -8.82 10.61
N ILE A 26 1.54 -9.14 10.33
CA ILE A 26 0.65 -9.73 11.32
C ILE A 26 1.18 -11.12 11.60
N GLN A 27 1.53 -11.39 12.86
CA GLN A 27 2.01 -12.70 13.26
C GLN A 27 0.80 -13.56 13.63
N ASN A 28 0.56 -14.58 12.83
CA ASN A 28 -0.39 -15.66 13.07
C ASN A 28 0.34 -16.98 12.80
N ASP A 29 -0.21 -18.11 13.28
CA ASP A 29 0.45 -19.42 13.15
C ASP A 29 0.79 -19.79 11.69
N TYR A 30 0.12 -19.14 10.72
CA TYR A 30 0.35 -19.28 9.29
C TYR A 30 1.51 -18.40 8.76
N THR A 31 1.67 -17.16 9.22
CA THR A 31 2.70 -16.22 8.71
C THR A 31 4.11 -16.56 9.17
N ARG A 32 4.29 -17.38 10.22
CA ARG A 32 5.62 -17.93 10.57
C ARG A 32 6.26 -18.75 9.43
N ARG A 33 5.50 -19.13 8.39
CA ARG A 33 5.99 -19.88 7.23
C ARG A 33 6.23 -19.04 5.97
N PHE A 34 5.84 -17.77 5.94
CA PHE A 34 5.94 -16.95 4.72
C PHE A 34 6.99 -15.85 4.89
N GLU A 35 8.00 -15.88 4.02
CA GLU A 35 9.02 -14.83 3.95
C GLU A 35 8.42 -13.52 3.43
N GLY A 36 8.92 -12.39 3.93
CA GLY A 36 8.52 -11.06 3.46
C GLY A 36 9.10 -9.96 4.35
N THR A 37 9.13 -8.73 3.84
CA THR A 37 9.55 -7.54 4.61
C THR A 37 8.37 -6.74 5.13
N GLY A 38 7.13 -7.10 4.79
CA GLY A 38 5.93 -6.32 5.14
C GLY A 38 5.77 -5.01 4.34
N LEU A 39 6.52 -4.81 3.26
CA LEU A 39 6.47 -3.55 2.50
C LEU A 39 5.38 -3.48 1.43
N GLY A 40 4.93 -4.62 0.88
CA GLY A 40 4.06 -4.65 -0.29
C GLY A 40 2.84 -3.74 -0.18
N LEU A 41 2.05 -3.90 0.89
CA LEU A 41 0.83 -3.11 1.06
C LEU A 41 1.10 -1.63 1.35
N SER A 42 2.21 -1.31 2.04
CA SER A 42 2.61 0.09 2.26
C SER A 42 2.99 0.80 0.95
N LEU A 43 3.66 0.09 0.04
CA LEU A 43 4.00 0.59 -1.30
C LEU A 43 2.74 0.82 -2.13
N VAL A 44 1.80 -0.14 -2.13
CA VAL A 44 0.53 0.00 -2.86
C VAL A 44 -0.27 1.19 -2.32
N LYS A 45 -0.40 1.34 -1.00
CA LYS A 45 -1.06 2.51 -0.39
C LYS A 45 -0.43 3.83 -0.84
N GLY A 46 0.91 3.91 -0.85
CA GLY A 46 1.63 5.09 -1.32
C GLY A 46 1.39 5.39 -2.80
N LEU A 47 1.48 4.38 -3.66
CA LEU A 47 1.25 4.51 -5.10
C LEU A 47 -0.18 4.96 -5.41
N VAL A 48 -1.18 4.34 -4.76
CA VAL A 48 -2.59 4.71 -4.93
C VAL A 48 -2.82 6.17 -4.51
N ALA A 49 -2.25 6.59 -3.38
CA ALA A 49 -2.34 7.98 -2.92
C ALA A 49 -1.67 8.97 -3.88
N LEU A 50 -0.51 8.63 -4.46
CA LEU A 50 0.17 9.46 -5.47
C LEU A 50 -0.67 9.64 -6.74
N HIS A 51 -1.52 8.65 -7.06
CA HIS A 51 -2.46 8.72 -8.18
C HIS A 51 -3.81 9.33 -7.79
N GLU A 52 -3.92 9.94 -6.59
CA GLU A 52 -5.17 10.51 -6.05
C GLU A 52 -6.32 9.48 -6.00
N GLY A 53 -5.97 8.21 -5.81
CA GLY A 53 -6.90 7.11 -5.68
C GLY A 53 -7.24 6.75 -4.24
N THR A 54 -8.08 5.73 -4.10
CA THR A 54 -8.44 5.13 -2.81
C THR A 54 -8.23 3.62 -2.84
N MET A 55 -8.03 3.06 -1.66
CA MET A 55 -7.81 1.65 -1.43
C MET A 55 -8.64 1.20 -0.23
N SER A 56 -9.40 0.12 -0.38
CA SER A 56 -10.13 -0.55 0.70
C SER A 56 -9.78 -2.03 0.77
N ILE A 57 -9.92 -2.61 1.95
CA ILE A 57 -9.63 -4.02 2.21
C ILE A 57 -10.77 -4.56 3.07
N GLU A 58 -11.36 -5.65 2.62
CA GLU A 58 -12.41 -6.39 3.30
C GLU A 58 -11.92 -7.81 3.52
N SER A 59 -11.96 -8.29 4.76
CA SER A 59 -11.48 -9.62 5.12
C SER A 59 -12.13 -10.09 6.40
N ALA A 60 -12.29 -11.41 6.52
CA ALA A 60 -12.66 -12.07 7.76
C ALA A 60 -11.88 -13.39 7.89
N PRO A 61 -11.53 -13.83 9.11
CA PRO A 61 -10.84 -15.09 9.32
C PRO A 61 -11.59 -16.27 8.70
N GLY A 62 -10.92 -17.05 7.86
CA GLY A 62 -11.48 -18.20 7.14
C GLY A 62 -12.28 -17.89 5.87
N GLU A 63 -12.55 -16.62 5.57
CA GLU A 63 -13.32 -16.20 4.38
C GLU A 63 -12.45 -15.65 3.23
N GLY A 64 -11.18 -15.35 3.52
CA GLY A 64 -10.24 -14.75 2.58
C GLY A 64 -10.18 -13.22 2.65
N THR A 65 -9.58 -12.60 1.64
CA THR A 65 -9.41 -11.14 1.56
C THR A 65 -9.82 -10.62 0.20
N THR A 66 -10.45 -9.44 0.17
CA THR A 66 -10.68 -8.65 -1.04
C THR A 66 -10.02 -7.29 -0.88
N VAL A 67 -9.13 -6.93 -1.80
CA VAL A 67 -8.49 -5.61 -1.88
C VAL A 67 -9.03 -4.87 -3.09
N THR A 68 -9.58 -3.69 -2.88
CA THR A 68 -10.20 -2.86 -3.94
C THR A 68 -9.44 -1.56 -4.12
N ILE A 69 -9.08 -1.26 -5.38
CA ILE A 69 -8.42 -0.02 -5.78
C ILE A 69 -9.33 0.81 -6.68
N SER A 70 -9.46 2.10 -6.35
CA SER A 70 -10.14 3.09 -7.20
C SER A 70 -9.15 4.18 -7.59
N LEU A 71 -9.01 4.41 -8.89
CA LEU A 71 -8.18 5.49 -9.44
C LEU A 71 -9.06 6.45 -10.24
N PRO A 72 -8.77 7.76 -10.24
CA PRO A 72 -9.40 8.72 -11.14
C PRO A 72 -9.13 8.38 -12.61
N VAL A 73 -10.15 8.43 -13.47
CA VAL A 73 -10.02 8.10 -14.91
C VAL A 73 -9.08 9.05 -15.64
N ASN A 74 -9.05 10.33 -15.22
CA ASN A 74 -8.21 11.36 -15.83
C ASN A 74 -6.82 11.47 -15.19
N GLY A 75 -6.44 10.51 -14.33
CA GLY A 75 -5.20 10.56 -13.55
C GLY A 75 -5.23 11.61 -12.44
N PRO A 76 -4.12 11.74 -11.68
CA PRO A 76 -4.00 12.75 -10.64
C PRO A 76 -4.05 14.15 -11.24
N LYS A 77 -4.69 15.10 -10.54
CA LYS A 77 -4.69 16.50 -10.96
C LYS A 77 -3.23 16.97 -11.06
N ARG A 78 -2.87 17.52 -12.22
CA ARG A 78 -1.52 18.08 -12.43
C ARG A 78 -1.24 19.06 -11.30
N ARG A 79 -0.23 18.79 -10.46
CA ARG A 79 0.21 19.73 -9.43
C ARG A 79 0.67 21.01 -10.13
N SER A 80 -0.15 22.05 -10.09
CA SER A 80 0.21 23.37 -10.58
C SER A 80 1.20 24.00 -9.59
N GLY A 81 2.50 23.79 -9.79
CA GLY A 81 3.53 24.51 -9.02
C GLY A 81 4.78 23.71 -8.72
N ALA A 82 5.67 23.59 -9.71
CA ALA A 82 7.11 23.82 -9.61
C ALA A 82 7.76 23.31 -10.91
N PRO A 83 8.60 24.10 -11.61
CA PRO A 83 9.55 23.48 -12.53
C PRO A 83 10.45 22.54 -11.70
N ALA A 84 10.94 21.48 -12.32
CA ALA A 84 12.00 20.63 -11.76
C ALA A 84 13.26 21.48 -11.53
N GLY A 85 13.30 22.21 -10.41
CA GLY A 85 14.51 22.78 -9.87
C GLY A 85 15.38 21.61 -9.42
N VAL A 86 16.27 21.18 -10.32
CA VAL A 86 17.44 20.41 -9.92
C VAL A 86 18.14 21.24 -8.85
N LEU A 87 18.02 20.83 -7.58
CA LEU A 87 18.88 21.37 -6.54
C LEU A 87 20.31 21.01 -6.94
N PRO A 88 21.23 21.97 -7.10
CA PRO A 88 22.61 21.65 -7.39
C PRO A 88 23.14 20.78 -6.25
N MET A 89 23.70 19.62 -6.59
CA MET A 89 24.39 18.77 -5.61
C MET A 89 25.47 19.62 -4.94
N PRO A 90 25.60 19.57 -3.59
CA PRO A 90 26.67 20.28 -2.93
C PRO A 90 28.01 19.71 -3.43
N VAL A 91 28.77 20.55 -4.14
CA VAL A 91 30.14 20.23 -4.54
C VAL A 91 30.97 20.19 -3.25
N ALA A 92 31.51 19.03 -2.91
CA ALA A 92 32.48 18.92 -1.83
C ALA A 92 33.71 19.80 -2.18
N LYS A 93 34.09 20.70 -1.27
CA LYS A 93 35.33 21.48 -1.40
C LYS A 93 36.55 20.55 -1.28
N PRO A 94 37.64 20.83 -2.00
CA PRO A 94 38.87 20.03 -1.94
C PRO A 94 39.52 20.06 -0.56
#